data_AF-A0A2E4K5W7-F1
#
_entry.id   AF-A0A2E4K5W7-F1
#
_cell.length_a   1.000
_cell.length_b   1.000
_cell.length_c   1.000
_cell.angle_alpha   90.00
_cell.angle_beta   90.00
_cell.angle_gamma   90.00
#
_symmetry.space_group_name_H-M   'P 1'
#
loop_
_entity.id
_entity.type
_entity.pdbx_description
1 polymer ?
#
loop_
_entity_poly.entity_id
_entity_poly.type
_entity_poly.pdbx_seq_one_letter_code
_entity_poly.pdbx_strand_id
1 'polypeptide(L)'
;MEKDNLKNFLQSILKKITNNSLIKNELFSGKEILEYTDIYQINLFILKNIFVEWEQSIEKNKSSYFNYDNEEVRCIYREYSNILSKNISINNNQINDLAIDAIQDYILLILKPYEFFTKEFEKFENKISIKKIKIRKKYYKINDSIYSHIIDKMKTKNKKNINKTEILTVLKSNQIELIDHEKNIAMLKTKLDLDLEKYLNLIQNKKTISSQSTDILELFGNNEKELNQAIESAKSKDDFKSSSEFLIKNYGEKYNWDLNDRKLSFLLKDIYRHHKSSSS
;
A
#
# COMPACT_ATOMS: atom_id res chain seq x y z
N MET A 1 -4.05 4.00 21.81
CA MET A 1 -5.48 3.65 21.77
C MET A 1 -5.94 3.22 20.37
N GLU A 2 -5.84 4.05 19.32
CA GLU A 2 -6.35 3.64 17.98
C GLU A 2 -5.44 2.69 17.19
N LYS A 3 -4.11 2.84 17.25
CA LYS A 3 -3.16 1.87 16.67
C LYS A 3 -3.30 0.48 17.30
N ASP A 4 -3.60 0.44 18.60
CA ASP A 4 -3.82 -0.80 19.34
C ASP A 4 -5.10 -1.50 18.85
N ASN A 5 -6.15 -0.75 18.51
CA ASN A 5 -7.40 -1.33 17.99
C ASN A 5 -7.24 -2.01 16.62
N LEU A 6 -6.52 -1.40 15.68
CA LEU A 6 -6.29 -2.04 14.37
C LEU A 6 -5.35 -3.24 14.51
N LYS A 7 -4.26 -3.13 15.28
CA LYS A 7 -3.33 -4.26 15.50
C LYS A 7 -4.04 -5.42 16.19
N ASN A 8 -4.83 -5.16 17.22
CA ASN A 8 -5.63 -6.18 17.93
C ASN A 8 -6.66 -6.84 16.99
N PHE A 9 -7.29 -6.06 16.12
CA PHE A 9 -8.21 -6.59 15.11
C PHE A 9 -7.50 -7.52 14.13
N LEU A 10 -6.37 -7.10 13.55
CA LEU A 10 -5.57 -7.93 12.64
C LEU A 10 -5.01 -9.18 13.33
N GLN A 11 -4.63 -9.08 14.61
CA GLN A 11 -4.24 -10.24 15.42
C GLN A 11 -5.39 -11.22 15.62
N SER A 12 -6.62 -10.72 15.84
CA SER A 12 -7.79 -11.59 15.95
C SER A 12 -8.08 -12.34 14.65
N ILE A 13 -7.87 -11.67 13.51
CA ILE A 13 -7.97 -12.29 12.19
C ILE A 13 -6.89 -13.35 12.01
N LEU A 14 -5.63 -13.00 12.33
CA LEU A 14 -4.50 -13.92 12.20
C LEU A 14 -4.77 -15.23 12.94
N LYS A 15 -5.17 -15.14 14.22
CA LYS A 15 -5.52 -16.32 15.04
C LYS A 15 -6.58 -17.22 14.41
N LYS A 16 -7.54 -16.66 13.64
CA LYS A 16 -8.59 -17.43 12.97
C LYS A 16 -8.08 -18.16 11.73
N ILE A 17 -7.15 -17.58 10.99
CA ILE A 17 -6.68 -18.11 9.69
C ILE A 17 -5.35 -18.86 9.77
N THR A 18 -4.65 -18.80 10.91
CA THR A 18 -3.41 -19.55 11.13
C THR A 18 -3.71 -21.05 11.17
N ASN A 19 -2.87 -21.83 10.50
CA ASN A 19 -3.00 -23.28 10.48
C ASN A 19 -2.62 -23.88 11.83
N ASN A 20 -3.62 -24.46 12.51
CA ASN A 20 -3.47 -24.98 13.87
C ASN A 20 -2.36 -26.03 14.02
N SER A 21 -2.05 -26.78 12.96
CA SER A 21 -0.96 -27.76 12.94
C SER A 21 0.42 -27.14 13.15
N LEU A 22 0.61 -25.88 12.77
CA LEU A 22 1.89 -25.17 12.82
C LEU A 22 2.09 -24.32 14.09
N ILE A 23 1.07 -24.21 14.94
CA ILE A 23 1.15 -23.45 16.20
C ILE A 23 2.20 -24.03 17.17
N LYS A 24 2.51 -25.32 17.04
CA LYS A 24 3.50 -26.01 17.87
C LYS A 24 4.94 -25.78 17.42
N ASN A 25 5.16 -25.21 16.24
CA ASN A 25 6.49 -25.03 15.70
C ASN A 25 7.15 -23.81 16.37
N GLU A 26 8.40 -23.96 16.80
CA GLU A 26 9.17 -22.85 17.37
C GLU A 26 9.81 -21.97 16.27
N LEU A 27 10.15 -22.60 15.14
CA LEU A 27 10.78 -21.99 13.99
C LEU A 27 10.03 -22.38 12.71
N PHE A 28 10.00 -21.45 11.76
CA PHE A 28 9.32 -21.61 10.49
C PHE A 28 10.29 -21.45 9.33
N SER A 29 10.32 -22.44 8.46
CA SER A 29 11.02 -22.49 7.19
C SER A 29 10.18 -21.92 6.05
N GLY A 30 10.80 -21.68 4.89
CA GLY A 30 10.10 -21.20 3.70
C GLY A 30 8.94 -22.11 3.25
N LYS A 31 9.03 -23.42 3.50
CA LYS A 31 7.95 -24.37 3.20
C LYS A 31 6.78 -24.22 4.19
N GLU A 32 7.09 -24.13 5.48
CA GLU A 32 6.07 -23.94 6.53
C GLU A 32 5.37 -22.58 6.39
N ILE A 33 6.09 -21.53 5.97
CA ILE A 33 5.49 -20.22 5.68
C ILE A 33 4.45 -20.31 4.56
N LEU A 34 4.68 -21.12 3.51
CA LEU A 34 3.72 -21.30 2.41
C LEU A 34 2.40 -21.91 2.87
N GLU A 35 2.39 -22.58 4.02
CA GLU A 35 1.25 -23.24 4.64
C GLU A 35 0.89 -22.60 5.98
N TYR A 36 1.36 -21.38 6.27
CA TYR A 36 1.17 -20.77 7.59
C TYR A 36 -0.28 -20.33 7.84
N THR A 37 -0.93 -19.79 6.82
CA THR A 37 -2.35 -19.43 6.85
C THR A 37 -3.14 -20.16 5.77
N ASP A 38 -4.45 -20.27 5.95
CA ASP A 38 -5.41 -20.81 4.97
C ASP A 38 -5.50 -19.98 3.67
N ILE A 39 -4.89 -18.79 3.63
CA ILE A 39 -4.94 -17.88 2.49
C ILE A 39 -3.54 -17.79 1.87
N TYR A 40 -3.35 -18.51 0.76
CA TYR A 40 -2.07 -18.62 0.07
C TYR A 40 -1.45 -17.26 -0.32
N GLN A 41 -2.26 -16.26 -0.69
CA GLN A 41 -1.77 -14.93 -1.05
C GLN A 41 -1.11 -14.20 0.14
N ILE A 42 -1.57 -14.43 1.38
CA ILE A 42 -0.96 -13.89 2.59
C ILE A 42 0.40 -14.55 2.83
N ASN A 43 0.48 -15.87 2.67
CA ASN A 43 1.73 -16.62 2.79
C ASN A 43 2.78 -16.14 1.78
N LEU A 44 2.37 -15.85 0.54
CA LEU A 44 3.24 -15.24 -0.47
C LEU A 44 3.70 -13.84 -0.08
N PHE A 45 2.87 -13.04 0.60
CA PHE A 45 3.26 -11.71 1.07
C PHE A 45 4.26 -11.76 2.22
N ILE A 46 4.17 -12.74 3.12
CA ILE A 46 5.21 -12.99 4.15
C ILE A 46 6.56 -13.24 3.46
N LEU A 47 6.60 -14.17 2.50
CA LEU A 47 7.84 -14.48 1.76
C LEU A 47 8.34 -13.27 0.94
N LYS A 48 7.43 -12.50 0.33
CA LYS A 48 7.76 -11.25 -0.37
C LYS A 48 8.47 -10.30 0.58
N ASN A 49 7.93 -10.09 1.78
CA ASN A 49 8.47 -9.14 2.74
C ASN A 49 9.88 -9.55 3.18
N ILE A 50 10.10 -10.84 3.50
CA ILE A 50 11.44 -11.39 3.82
C ILE A 50 12.42 -11.14 2.67
N PHE A 51 12.00 -11.43 1.43
CA PHE A 51 12.85 -11.22 0.25
C PHE A 51 13.21 -9.73 0.06
N VAL A 52 12.26 -8.83 0.28
CA VAL A 52 12.46 -7.38 0.15
C VAL A 52 13.41 -6.86 1.21
N GLU A 53 13.27 -7.29 2.46
CA GLU A 53 14.19 -6.90 3.53
C GLU A 53 15.61 -7.39 3.24
N TRP A 54 15.76 -8.62 2.76
CA TRP A 54 17.05 -9.13 2.29
C TRP A 54 17.62 -8.26 1.17
N GLU A 55 16.85 -7.94 0.14
CA GLU A 55 17.30 -7.10 -0.99
C GLU A 55 17.77 -5.73 -0.50
N GLN A 56 17.01 -5.09 0.40
CA GLN A 56 17.37 -3.81 1.00
C GLN A 56 18.62 -3.90 1.88
N SER A 57 18.81 -5.00 2.61
CA SER A 57 19.99 -5.20 3.44
C SER A 57 21.27 -5.30 2.59
N ILE A 58 21.20 -5.93 1.42
CA ILE A 58 22.32 -5.99 0.48
C ILE A 58 22.66 -4.60 -0.03
N GLU A 59 21.66 -3.82 -0.47
CA GLU A 59 21.88 -2.46 -0.95
C GLU A 59 22.48 -1.54 0.12
N LYS A 60 22.01 -1.63 1.37
CA LYS A 60 22.52 -0.83 2.49
C LYS A 60 23.98 -1.14 2.85
N ASN A 61 24.42 -2.37 2.63
CA ASN A 61 25.78 -2.82 2.95
C ASN A 61 26.78 -2.65 1.80
N LYS A 62 26.37 -2.01 0.69
CA LYS A 62 27.28 -1.73 -0.43
C LYS A 62 28.28 -0.62 -0.06
N SER A 63 29.56 -0.89 -0.28
CA SER A 63 30.65 0.07 -0.12
C SER A 63 31.07 0.67 -1.46
N SER A 64 31.41 1.95 -1.49
CA SER A 64 31.76 2.68 -2.73
C SER A 64 33.00 2.16 -3.47
N TYR A 65 33.80 1.30 -2.85
CA TYR A 65 35.05 0.79 -3.43
C TYR A 65 34.85 -0.40 -4.38
N PHE A 66 33.65 -1.01 -4.43
CA PHE A 66 33.43 -2.25 -5.17
C PHE A 66 32.46 -2.08 -6.36
N ASN A 67 32.71 -2.83 -7.44
CA ASN A 67 31.84 -2.89 -8.60
C ASN A 67 30.77 -3.99 -8.46
N TYR A 68 29.63 -3.64 -7.85
CA TYR A 68 28.49 -4.56 -7.68
C TYR A 68 27.75 -4.89 -8.99
N ASP A 69 28.04 -4.18 -10.09
CA ASP A 69 27.48 -4.45 -11.41
C ASP A 69 28.27 -5.50 -12.21
N ASN A 70 29.42 -5.95 -11.70
CA ASN A 70 30.15 -7.07 -12.29
C ASN A 70 29.27 -8.35 -12.36
N GLU A 71 29.40 -9.13 -13.43
CA GLU A 71 28.57 -10.31 -13.66
C GLU A 71 28.79 -11.43 -12.63
N GLU A 72 30.04 -11.68 -12.22
CA GLU A 72 30.40 -12.69 -11.23
C GLU A 72 29.81 -12.33 -9.86
N VAL A 73 29.98 -11.07 -9.45
CA VAL A 73 29.42 -10.54 -8.20
C VAL A 73 27.90 -10.70 -8.17
N ARG A 74 27.22 -10.35 -9.27
CA ARG A 74 25.76 -10.53 -9.40
C ARG A 74 25.34 -12.00 -9.42
N CYS A 75 26.18 -12.91 -9.89
CA CYS A 75 25.90 -14.34 -9.86
C CYS A 75 25.92 -14.86 -8.42
N ILE A 76 26.98 -14.54 -7.67
CA ILE A 76 27.13 -14.94 -6.27
C ILE A 76 25.97 -14.42 -5.42
N TYR A 77 25.51 -13.17 -5.61
CA TYR A 77 24.35 -12.68 -4.86
C TYR A 77 23.06 -13.45 -5.14
N ARG A 78 22.86 -13.93 -6.38
CA ARG A 78 21.69 -14.76 -6.70
C ARG A 78 21.77 -16.12 -6.03
N GLU A 79 22.94 -16.73 -6.03
CA GLU A 79 23.17 -18.01 -5.34
C GLU A 79 22.97 -17.86 -3.83
N TYR A 80 23.52 -16.79 -3.25
CA TYR A 80 23.34 -16.47 -1.84
C TYR A 80 21.87 -16.27 -1.48
N SER A 81 21.12 -15.51 -2.30
CA SER A 81 19.67 -15.36 -2.15
C SER A 81 18.94 -16.69 -2.15
N ASN A 82 19.30 -17.59 -3.07
CA ASN A 82 18.68 -18.91 -3.19
C ASN A 82 19.00 -19.79 -1.98
N ILE A 83 20.22 -19.73 -1.44
CA ILE A 83 20.62 -20.45 -0.24
C ILE A 83 19.83 -19.95 0.97
N LEU A 84 19.76 -18.63 1.18
CA LEU A 84 18.99 -18.04 2.28
C LEU A 84 17.50 -18.35 2.18
N SER A 85 16.92 -18.30 0.98
CA SER A 85 15.50 -18.64 0.76
C SER A 85 15.17 -20.08 1.15
N LYS A 86 16.13 -21.01 1.04
CA LYS A 86 15.98 -22.41 1.46
C LYS A 86 16.23 -22.62 2.96
N ASN A 87 16.91 -21.68 3.60
CA ASN A 87 17.30 -21.73 5.01
C ASN A 87 16.64 -20.59 5.82
N ILE A 88 15.42 -20.21 5.45
CA ILE A 88 14.62 -19.29 6.25
C ILE A 88 14.39 -19.95 7.61
N SER A 89 14.61 -19.18 8.68
CA SER A 89 14.36 -19.59 10.04
C SER A 89 13.86 -18.38 10.80
N ILE A 90 12.55 -18.31 11.02
CA ILE A 90 11.91 -17.22 11.75
C ILE A 90 11.13 -17.79 12.94
N ASN A 91 11.08 -17.07 14.05
CA ASN A 91 10.34 -17.48 15.23
C ASN A 91 8.87 -17.04 15.18
N ASN A 92 8.07 -17.51 16.15
CA ASN A 92 6.65 -17.18 16.29
C ASN A 92 6.35 -15.68 16.31
N ASN A 93 7.14 -14.87 17.00
CA ASN A 93 6.89 -13.43 17.08
C ASN A 93 7.12 -12.77 15.71
N GLN A 94 8.21 -13.13 15.03
CA GLN A 94 8.56 -12.60 13.71
C GLN A 94 7.52 -12.97 12.65
N ILE A 95 7.09 -14.24 12.60
CA ILE A 95 6.10 -14.66 11.60
C ILE A 95 4.74 -14.00 11.86
N ASN A 96 4.34 -13.82 13.13
CA ASN A 96 3.11 -13.13 13.48
C ASN A 96 3.13 -11.67 13.01
N ASP A 97 4.22 -10.95 13.26
CA ASP A 97 4.36 -9.56 12.82
C ASP A 97 4.34 -9.46 11.28
N LEU A 98 5.08 -10.33 10.58
CA LEU A 98 5.05 -10.39 9.12
C LEU A 98 3.67 -10.74 8.57
N ALA A 99 2.93 -11.63 9.24
CA ALA A 99 1.60 -12.04 8.83
C ALA A 99 0.57 -10.93 9.03
N ILE A 100 0.66 -10.14 10.10
CA ILE A 100 -0.19 -8.96 10.32
C ILE A 100 -0.03 -7.96 9.17
N ASP A 101 1.21 -7.65 8.80
CA ASP A 101 1.51 -6.76 7.67
C ASP A 101 0.99 -7.36 6.35
N ALA A 102 1.18 -8.66 6.14
CA ALA A 102 0.68 -9.38 4.97
C ALA A 102 -0.86 -9.39 4.89
N ILE A 103 -1.56 -9.54 6.01
CA ILE A 103 -3.04 -9.45 6.06
C ILE A 103 -3.48 -8.04 5.66
N GLN A 104 -2.83 -7.00 6.18
CA GLN A 104 -3.18 -5.62 5.82
C GLN A 104 -2.96 -5.35 4.33
N ASP A 105 -1.84 -5.80 3.78
CA ASP A 105 -1.53 -5.73 2.36
C ASP A 105 -2.55 -6.50 1.52
N TYR A 106 -2.96 -7.69 1.97
CA TYR A 106 -3.96 -8.53 1.30
C TYR A 106 -5.34 -7.88 1.25
N ILE A 107 -5.80 -7.32 2.38
CA ILE A 107 -7.08 -6.60 2.42
C ILE A 107 -7.02 -5.39 1.48
N LEU A 108 -5.92 -4.62 1.50
CA LEU A 108 -5.76 -3.46 0.61
C LEU A 108 -5.72 -3.87 -0.87
N LEU A 109 -5.03 -4.97 -1.21
CA LEU A 109 -4.99 -5.51 -2.55
C LEU A 109 -6.39 -5.84 -3.09
N ILE A 110 -7.25 -6.39 -2.24
CA ILE A 110 -8.62 -6.79 -2.64
C ILE A 110 -9.54 -5.58 -2.71
N LEU A 111 -9.52 -4.69 -1.70
CA LEU A 111 -10.46 -3.56 -1.64
C LEU A 111 -10.09 -2.41 -2.57
N LYS A 112 -8.79 -2.14 -2.74
CA LYS A 112 -8.27 -1.01 -3.53
C LYS A 112 -7.01 -1.41 -4.31
N PRO A 113 -7.15 -2.26 -5.34
CA PRO A 113 -6.02 -2.84 -6.05
C PRO A 113 -5.06 -1.78 -6.63
N TYR A 114 -5.59 -0.74 -7.28
CA TYR A 114 -4.74 0.31 -7.85
C TYR A 114 -4.01 1.13 -6.79
N GLU A 115 -4.63 1.38 -5.62
CA GLU A 115 -3.97 2.05 -4.49
C GLU A 115 -2.85 1.17 -3.92
N PHE A 116 -3.12 -0.13 -3.76
CA PHE A 116 -2.12 -1.11 -3.35
C PHE A 116 -0.91 -1.11 -4.29
N PHE A 117 -1.14 -1.31 -5.60
CA PHE A 117 -0.04 -1.39 -6.56
C PHE A 117 0.69 -0.06 -6.70
N THR A 118 0.01 1.08 -6.61
CA THR A 118 0.66 2.40 -6.57
C THR A 118 1.68 2.46 -5.44
N LYS A 119 1.28 2.12 -4.21
CA LYS A 119 2.19 2.07 -3.05
C LYS A 119 3.29 1.04 -3.22
N GLU A 120 2.99 -0.12 -3.80
CA GLU A 120 3.99 -1.17 -4.01
C GLU A 120 5.06 -0.74 -5.02
N PHE A 121 4.67 -0.10 -6.12
CA PHE A 121 5.62 0.42 -7.12
C PHE A 121 6.35 1.68 -6.63
N GLU A 122 5.77 2.46 -5.71
CA GLU A 122 6.45 3.60 -5.08
C GLU A 122 7.72 3.20 -4.33
N LYS A 123 7.72 2.01 -3.70
CA LYS A 123 8.87 1.43 -2.97
C LYS A 123 10.05 1.07 -3.88
N PHE A 124 9.84 1.03 -5.20
CA PHE A 124 10.93 0.75 -6.13
C PHE A 124 11.80 1.98 -6.39
N GLU A 125 13.02 1.69 -6.83
CA GLU A 125 13.94 2.65 -7.43
C GLU A 125 13.32 3.32 -8.67
N ASN A 126 13.84 4.48 -9.07
CA ASN A 126 13.30 5.21 -10.22
C ASN A 126 13.42 4.42 -11.53
N LYS A 127 14.48 3.64 -11.71
CA LYS A 127 14.67 2.76 -12.87
C LYS A 127 14.54 1.31 -12.42
N ILE A 128 13.58 0.60 -13.00
CA ILE A 128 13.25 -0.77 -12.60
C ILE A 128 13.54 -1.72 -13.76
N SER A 129 14.33 -2.76 -13.50
CA SER A 129 14.63 -3.77 -14.51
C SER A 129 13.47 -4.74 -14.73
N ILE A 130 13.32 -5.23 -15.96
CA ILE A 130 12.32 -6.26 -16.28
C ILE A 130 12.49 -7.53 -15.43
N LYS A 131 13.74 -7.85 -15.05
CA LYS A 131 14.06 -8.99 -14.17
C LYS A 131 13.44 -8.80 -12.78
N LYS A 132 13.58 -7.61 -12.19
CA LYS A 132 13.03 -7.29 -10.86
C LYS A 132 11.50 -7.35 -10.87
N ILE A 133 10.85 -6.85 -11.93
CA ILE A 133 9.39 -6.92 -12.13
C ILE A 133 8.93 -8.38 -12.24
N LYS A 134 9.62 -9.21 -13.03
CA LYS A 134 9.33 -10.66 -13.15
C LYS A 134 9.48 -11.40 -11.82
N ILE A 135 10.50 -11.08 -11.03
CA ILE A 135 10.68 -11.67 -9.69
C ILE A 135 9.52 -11.26 -8.80
N ARG A 136 9.20 -9.96 -8.74
CA ARG A 136 8.11 -9.44 -7.89
C ARG A 136 6.76 -10.04 -8.27
N LYS A 137 6.48 -10.22 -9.56
CA LYS A 137 5.26 -10.87 -10.07
C LYS A 137 4.98 -12.23 -9.42
N LYS A 138 6.01 -13.02 -9.08
CA LYS A 138 5.84 -14.39 -8.53
C LYS A 138 5.06 -14.44 -7.22
N TYR A 139 5.03 -13.33 -6.47
CA TYR A 139 4.34 -13.22 -5.19
C TYR A 139 2.87 -12.77 -5.32
N TYR A 140 2.38 -12.55 -6.54
CA TYR A 140 1.02 -12.10 -6.80
C TYR A 140 0.28 -13.16 -7.61
N LYS A 141 -0.74 -13.76 -7.00
CA LYS A 141 -1.72 -14.63 -7.67
C LYS A 141 -2.98 -13.86 -8.03
N ILE A 142 -3.33 -12.87 -7.22
CA ILE A 142 -4.42 -11.95 -7.48
C ILE A 142 -3.89 -10.75 -8.26
N ASN A 143 -4.58 -10.37 -9.34
CA ASN A 143 -4.26 -9.21 -10.18
C ASN A 143 -2.82 -9.19 -10.71
N ASP A 144 -2.24 -10.36 -10.99
CA ASP A 144 -0.91 -10.48 -11.61
C ASP A 144 -0.89 -9.94 -13.06
N SER A 145 -2.07 -9.72 -13.65
CA SER A 145 -2.32 -9.03 -14.92
C SER A 145 -1.64 -7.66 -14.96
N ILE A 146 -1.56 -6.95 -13.83
CA ILE A 146 -0.86 -5.66 -13.74
C ILE A 146 0.63 -5.82 -14.04
N TYR A 147 1.28 -6.80 -13.41
CA TYR A 147 2.68 -7.09 -13.71
C TYR A 147 2.86 -7.57 -15.14
N SER A 148 1.96 -8.41 -15.64
CA SER A 148 2.00 -8.92 -17.02
C SER A 148 1.94 -7.78 -18.04
N HIS A 149 0.99 -6.87 -17.88
CA HIS A 149 0.82 -5.71 -18.75
C HIS A 149 2.08 -4.82 -18.76
N ILE A 150 2.68 -4.57 -17.60
CA ILE A 150 3.92 -3.81 -17.49
C ILE A 150 5.06 -4.53 -18.23
N ILE A 151 5.20 -5.84 -18.03
CA ILE A 151 6.22 -6.67 -18.70
C ILE A 151 6.05 -6.62 -20.21
N ASP A 152 4.83 -6.73 -20.72
CA ASP A 152 4.57 -6.75 -22.16
C ASP A 152 4.74 -5.37 -22.80
N LYS A 153 4.39 -4.29 -22.10
CA LYS A 153 4.71 -2.91 -22.50
C LYS A 153 6.22 -2.67 -22.58
N MET A 154 7.02 -3.31 -21.72
CA MET A 154 8.48 -3.24 -21.81
C MET A 154 9.03 -4.02 -23.00
N LYS A 155 8.51 -5.23 -23.25
CA LYS A 155 8.92 -6.08 -24.38
C LYS A 155 8.61 -5.41 -25.73
N THR A 156 7.41 -4.89 -25.90
CA THR A 156 6.97 -4.20 -27.14
C THR A 156 7.85 -3.01 -27.48
N LYS A 157 8.32 -2.26 -26.47
CA LYS A 157 9.27 -1.14 -26.63
C LYS A 157 10.74 -1.56 -26.61
N ASN A 158 11.04 -2.87 -26.57
CA ASN A 158 12.37 -3.44 -26.40
C ASN A 158 13.20 -2.80 -25.27
N LYS A 159 12.54 -2.44 -24.16
CA LYS A 159 13.15 -1.76 -23.02
C LYS A 159 13.64 -2.77 -21.98
N LYS A 160 14.91 -2.67 -21.58
CA LYS A 160 15.46 -3.44 -20.44
C LYS A 160 14.98 -2.91 -19.07
N ASN A 161 14.72 -1.61 -18.98
CA ASN A 161 14.31 -0.90 -17.77
C ASN A 161 13.10 0.02 -18.05
N ILE A 162 12.28 0.23 -17.03
CA ILE A 162 11.13 1.16 -17.08
C ILE A 162 11.24 2.16 -15.92
N ASN A 163 10.82 3.39 -16.17
CA ASN A 163 10.77 4.41 -15.12
C ASN A 163 9.55 4.19 -14.24
N LYS A 164 9.72 4.36 -12.93
CA LYS A 164 8.65 4.28 -11.94
C LYS A 164 7.45 5.16 -12.32
N THR A 165 7.69 6.38 -12.78
CA THR A 165 6.64 7.32 -13.22
C THR A 165 5.82 6.80 -14.41
N GLU A 166 6.44 6.05 -15.34
CA GLU A 166 5.74 5.42 -16.47
C GLU A 166 4.76 4.35 -15.96
N ILE A 167 5.15 3.57 -14.94
CA ILE A 167 4.26 2.58 -14.30
C ILE A 167 3.13 3.27 -13.55
N LEU A 168 3.43 4.27 -12.73
CA LEU A 168 2.40 4.98 -11.95
C LEU A 168 1.37 5.66 -12.85
N THR A 169 1.77 6.14 -14.03
CA THR A 169 0.84 6.71 -15.02
C THR A 169 -0.09 5.64 -15.59
N VAL A 170 0.43 4.45 -15.88
CA VAL A 170 -0.39 3.31 -16.31
C VAL A 170 -1.40 2.92 -15.24
N LEU A 171 -0.96 2.81 -13.98
CA LEU A 171 -1.86 2.47 -12.87
C LEU A 171 -2.96 3.52 -12.69
N LYS A 172 -2.62 4.82 -12.75
CA LYS A 172 -3.59 5.93 -12.63
C LYS A 172 -4.63 5.96 -13.75
N SER A 173 -4.30 5.43 -14.93
CA SER A 173 -5.26 5.35 -16.03
C SER A 173 -6.38 4.32 -15.78
N ASN A 174 -6.22 3.42 -14.81
CA ASN A 174 -7.16 2.33 -14.47
C ASN A 174 -7.59 1.48 -15.68
N GLN A 175 -6.78 1.41 -16.74
CA GLN A 175 -7.11 0.71 -17.98
C GLN A 175 -6.82 -0.80 -17.92
N ILE A 176 -6.23 -1.30 -16.82
CA ILE A 176 -5.90 -2.71 -16.68
C ILE A 176 -7.06 -3.43 -16.03
N GLU A 177 -7.63 -4.42 -16.72
CA GLU A 177 -8.70 -5.26 -16.19
C GLU A 177 -8.25 -6.03 -14.93
N LEU A 178 -9.05 -5.87 -13.88
CA LEU A 178 -8.88 -6.56 -12.60
C LEU A 178 -9.74 -7.81 -12.62
N ILE A 179 -9.07 -8.96 -12.57
CA ILE A 179 -9.74 -10.27 -12.71
C ILE A 179 -10.36 -10.66 -11.37
N ASP A 180 -11.57 -11.21 -11.40
CA ASP A 180 -12.24 -11.84 -10.26
C ASP A 180 -12.44 -10.90 -9.04
N HIS A 181 -12.59 -9.58 -9.24
CA HIS A 181 -12.67 -8.61 -8.14
C HIS A 181 -13.81 -8.92 -7.13
N GLU A 182 -15.02 -9.19 -7.61
CA GLU A 182 -16.17 -9.55 -6.74
C GLU A 182 -15.95 -10.85 -5.99
N LYS A 183 -15.40 -11.86 -6.68
CA LYS A 183 -15.04 -13.16 -6.09
C LYS A 183 -13.96 -13.02 -5.03
N ASN A 184 -12.96 -12.16 -5.25
CA ASN A 184 -11.92 -11.87 -4.26
C ASN A 184 -12.50 -11.17 -3.03
N ILE A 185 -13.45 -10.23 -3.20
CA ILE A 185 -14.17 -9.62 -2.08
C ILE A 185 -15.02 -10.65 -1.31
N ALA A 186 -15.72 -11.53 -2.01
CA ALA A 186 -16.50 -12.60 -1.37
C ALA A 186 -15.59 -13.56 -0.58
N MET A 187 -14.44 -13.92 -1.13
CA MET A 187 -13.44 -14.75 -0.45
C MET A 187 -12.86 -14.05 0.77
N LEU A 188 -12.55 -12.75 0.68
CA LEU A 188 -12.11 -11.93 1.80
C LEU A 188 -13.13 -11.95 2.95
N LYS A 189 -14.40 -11.67 2.66
CA LYS A 189 -15.48 -11.69 3.68
C LYS A 189 -15.62 -13.06 4.32
N THR A 190 -15.65 -14.12 3.51
CA THR A 190 -15.89 -15.49 3.98
C THR A 190 -14.71 -16.05 4.77
N LYS A 191 -13.48 -15.87 4.29
CA LYS A 191 -12.29 -16.46 4.91
C LYS A 191 -11.80 -15.68 6.14
N LEU A 192 -11.99 -14.37 6.16
CA LEU A 192 -11.53 -13.52 7.26
C LEU A 192 -12.64 -13.18 8.25
N ASP A 193 -13.89 -13.55 7.98
CA ASP A 193 -15.06 -13.14 8.77
C ASP A 193 -15.04 -11.63 9.01
N LEU A 194 -14.72 -10.90 7.93
CA LEU A 194 -14.34 -9.49 7.97
C LEU A 194 -15.58 -8.62 7.84
N ASP A 195 -15.92 -7.92 8.92
CA ASP A 195 -16.80 -6.76 8.86
C ASP A 195 -16.06 -5.61 8.14
N LEU A 196 -16.39 -5.46 6.85
CA LEU A 196 -15.80 -4.42 6.01
C LEU A 196 -16.11 -3.02 6.52
N GLU A 197 -17.28 -2.80 7.12
CA GLU A 197 -17.63 -1.48 7.66
C GLU A 197 -16.76 -1.18 8.88
N LYS A 198 -16.60 -2.14 9.79
CA LYS A 198 -15.69 -2.00 10.93
C LYS A 198 -14.25 -1.76 10.49
N TYR A 199 -13.74 -2.51 9.50
CA TYR A 199 -12.38 -2.33 8.98
C TYR A 199 -12.22 -0.97 8.30
N LEU A 200 -13.18 -0.57 7.46
CA LEU A 200 -13.16 0.72 6.78
C LEU A 200 -13.22 1.86 7.80
N ASN A 201 -14.01 1.76 8.87
CA ASN A 201 -14.04 2.74 9.96
C ASN A 201 -12.69 2.84 10.69
N LEU A 202 -12.05 1.70 11.00
CA LEU A 202 -10.71 1.67 11.60
C LEU A 202 -9.64 2.33 10.71
N ILE A 203 -9.78 2.22 9.38
CA ILE A 203 -8.89 2.86 8.41
C ILE A 203 -9.28 4.31 8.11
N GLN A 204 -10.56 4.65 8.14
CA GLN A 204 -11.04 6.01 7.92
C GLN A 204 -10.64 6.92 9.08
N ASN A 205 -10.66 6.41 10.31
CA ASN A 205 -10.05 7.09 11.46
C ASN A 205 -8.52 7.27 11.32
N LYS A 206 -7.86 6.43 10.51
CA LYS A 206 -6.46 6.61 10.09
C LYS A 206 -6.31 7.57 8.89
N LYS A 207 -7.38 7.79 8.10
CA LYS A 207 -7.40 8.70 6.93
C LYS A 207 -7.67 10.16 7.28
N THR A 208 -7.90 10.50 8.55
CA THR A 208 -7.79 11.90 9.01
C THR A 208 -6.33 12.37 8.98
N ILE A 209 -5.36 11.45 8.90
CA ILE A 209 -3.93 11.78 8.78
C ILE A 209 -3.32 11.02 7.58
N SER A 210 -3.76 11.35 6.36
CA SER A 210 -2.91 11.13 5.18
C SER A 210 -1.97 12.31 5.03
N SER A 211 -0.74 12.12 4.54
CA SER A 211 0.29 13.18 4.38
C SER A 211 -0.06 14.31 3.39
N GLN A 212 -1.33 14.48 3.05
CA GLN A 212 -1.93 15.60 2.31
C GLN A 212 -2.79 16.48 3.25
N SER A 213 -3.16 15.95 4.42
CA SER A 213 -3.87 16.65 5.50
C SER A 213 -2.92 17.50 6.34
N THR A 214 -1.63 17.17 6.47
CA THR A 214 -0.68 17.98 7.26
C THR A 214 -0.54 19.39 6.69
N ASP A 215 -0.42 19.50 5.36
CA ASP A 215 -0.31 20.78 4.65
C ASP A 215 -1.56 21.65 4.80
N ILE A 216 -2.75 21.04 4.77
CA ILE A 216 -4.03 21.77 4.95
C ILE A 216 -4.28 22.05 6.43
N LEU A 217 -3.85 21.19 7.33
CA LEU A 217 -3.96 21.34 8.78
C LEU A 217 -3.13 22.54 9.27
N GLU A 218 -2.00 22.85 8.62
CA GLU A 218 -1.25 24.08 8.85
C GLU A 218 -2.06 25.36 8.55
N LEU A 219 -2.99 25.33 7.58
CA LEU A 219 -3.90 26.46 7.34
C LEU A 219 -4.79 26.76 8.55
N PHE A 220 -5.05 25.77 9.39
CA PHE A 220 -5.88 25.92 10.58
C PHE A 220 -5.03 25.95 11.86
N GLY A 221 -3.77 26.37 11.78
CA GLY A 221 -2.88 26.45 12.94
C GLY A 221 -2.66 25.11 13.63
N ASN A 222 -2.70 24.03 12.86
CA ASN A 222 -2.69 22.64 13.34
C ASN A 222 -3.90 22.23 14.21
N ASN A 223 -5.03 22.93 14.09
CA ASN A 223 -6.28 22.60 14.78
C ASN A 223 -7.15 21.65 13.95
N GLU A 224 -7.03 20.35 14.22
CA GLU A 224 -7.74 19.30 13.49
C GLU A 224 -9.26 19.37 13.67
N LYS A 225 -9.73 19.79 14.85
CA LYS A 225 -11.17 19.92 15.13
C LYS A 225 -11.79 21.00 14.26
N GLU A 226 -11.13 22.15 14.14
CA GLU A 226 -11.62 23.24 13.30
C GLU A 226 -11.52 22.92 11.82
N LEU A 227 -10.48 22.23 11.37
CA LEU A 227 -10.37 21.75 9.99
C LEU A 227 -11.56 20.84 9.63
N ASN A 228 -11.86 19.86 10.47
CA ASN A 228 -12.95 18.92 10.23
C ASN A 228 -14.31 19.63 10.19
N GLN A 229 -14.56 20.52 11.16
CA GLN A 229 -15.78 21.34 11.19
C GLN A 229 -15.92 22.24 9.96
N ALA A 230 -14.81 22.85 9.52
CA ALA A 230 -14.79 23.71 8.34
C ALA A 230 -15.11 22.93 7.07
N ILE A 231 -14.51 21.75 6.89
CA ILE A 231 -14.76 20.87 5.74
C ILE A 231 -16.20 20.37 5.72
N GLU A 232 -16.72 19.90 6.85
CA GLU A 232 -18.10 19.43 6.98
C GLU A 232 -19.10 20.54 6.65
N SER A 233 -18.91 21.72 7.27
CA SER A 233 -19.76 22.88 7.03
C SER A 233 -19.67 23.40 5.59
N ALA A 234 -18.48 23.35 4.98
CA ALA A 234 -18.30 23.75 3.59
C ALA A 234 -18.97 22.76 2.62
N LYS A 235 -18.83 21.45 2.85
CA LYS A 235 -19.45 20.41 2.01
C LYS A 235 -20.98 20.41 2.11
N SER A 236 -21.55 20.89 3.22
CA SER A 236 -23.00 21.04 3.40
C SER A 236 -23.65 22.20 2.62
N LYS A 237 -22.86 23.07 1.97
CA LYS A 237 -23.40 24.18 1.14
C LYS A 237 -23.91 23.68 -0.20
N ASP A 238 -24.80 24.44 -0.82
CA ASP A 238 -25.48 24.02 -2.06
C ASP A 238 -24.55 23.91 -3.27
N ASP A 239 -23.51 24.73 -3.33
CA ASP A 239 -22.55 24.75 -4.43
C ASP A 239 -21.12 25.11 -3.98
N PHE A 240 -20.16 24.88 -4.89
CA PHE A 240 -18.75 25.18 -4.65
C PHE A 240 -18.51 26.66 -4.30
N LYS A 241 -19.26 27.58 -4.92
CA LYS A 241 -19.10 29.02 -4.71
C LYS A 241 -19.43 29.36 -3.25
N SER A 242 -20.58 28.92 -2.77
CA SER A 242 -21.06 29.09 -1.40
C SER A 242 -20.14 28.42 -0.39
N SER A 243 -19.61 27.23 -0.70
CA SER A 243 -18.60 26.57 0.13
C SER A 243 -17.30 27.38 0.24
N SER A 244 -16.82 27.93 -0.88
CA SER A 244 -15.57 28.69 -0.92
C SER A 244 -15.68 30.03 -0.19
N GLU A 245 -16.80 30.74 -0.35
CA GLU A 245 -17.10 31.99 0.33
C GLU A 245 -17.23 31.77 1.84
N PHE A 246 -17.89 30.68 2.26
CA PHE A 246 -17.97 30.28 3.67
C PHE A 246 -16.58 30.05 4.28
N LEU A 247 -15.70 29.31 3.60
CA LEU A 247 -14.36 29.02 4.11
C LEU A 247 -13.52 30.29 4.26
N ILE A 248 -13.47 31.12 3.22
CA ILE A 248 -12.68 32.37 3.23
C ILE A 248 -13.20 33.32 4.31
N LYS A 249 -14.52 33.49 4.42
CA LYS A 249 -15.12 34.43 5.38
C LYS A 249 -14.95 34.01 6.85
N ASN A 250 -15.08 32.73 7.16
CA ASN A 250 -15.06 32.26 8.56
C ASN A 250 -13.67 31.88 9.06
N TYR A 251 -12.76 31.50 8.16
CA TYR A 251 -11.44 30.98 8.53
C TYR A 251 -10.28 31.75 7.90
N GLY A 252 -10.49 32.42 6.76
CA GLY A 252 -9.44 33.12 6.04
C GLY A 252 -8.79 34.26 6.83
N GLU A 253 -9.60 35.15 7.44
CA GLU A 253 -9.07 36.20 8.31
C GLU A 253 -8.51 35.64 9.62
N LYS A 254 -9.20 34.67 10.23
CA LYS A 254 -8.81 34.07 11.52
C LYS A 254 -7.40 33.45 11.47
N TYR A 255 -7.07 32.79 10.36
CA TYR A 255 -5.79 32.11 10.18
C TYR A 255 -4.85 32.83 9.21
N ASN A 256 -5.21 34.04 8.77
CA ASN A 256 -4.42 34.86 7.86
C ASN A 256 -4.01 34.10 6.58
N TRP A 257 -4.99 33.49 5.91
CA TRP A 257 -4.75 32.72 4.69
C TRP A 257 -4.26 33.60 3.54
N ASP A 258 -3.20 33.17 2.87
CA ASP A 258 -2.82 33.70 1.57
C ASP A 258 -3.68 33.03 0.47
N LEU A 259 -4.39 33.85 -0.31
CA LEU A 259 -5.22 33.37 -1.43
C LEU A 259 -4.39 32.69 -2.53
N ASN A 260 -3.09 32.97 -2.59
CA ASN A 260 -2.16 32.30 -3.49
C ASN A 260 -1.49 31.07 -2.87
N ASP A 261 -1.82 30.71 -1.63
CA ASP A 261 -1.26 29.54 -0.97
C ASP A 261 -1.68 28.27 -1.72
N ARG A 262 -0.67 27.46 -2.04
CA ARG A 262 -0.86 26.14 -2.65
C ARG A 262 -1.72 25.23 -1.76
N LYS A 263 -1.61 25.35 -0.43
CA LYS A 263 -2.40 24.60 0.56
C LYS A 263 -3.89 24.93 0.42
N LEU A 264 -4.23 26.22 0.32
CA LEU A 264 -5.61 26.66 0.14
C LEU A 264 -6.17 26.20 -1.20
N SER A 265 -5.36 26.27 -2.25
CA SER A 265 -5.71 25.72 -3.57
C SER A 265 -6.04 24.22 -3.52
N PHE A 266 -5.37 23.44 -2.67
CA PHE A 266 -5.67 22.02 -2.47
C PHE A 266 -6.98 21.81 -1.73
N LEU A 267 -7.22 22.55 -0.64
CA LEU A 267 -8.48 22.51 0.10
C LEU A 267 -9.67 22.81 -0.83
N LEU A 268 -9.59 23.90 -1.61
CA LEU A 268 -10.66 24.27 -2.54
C LEU A 268 -10.86 23.23 -3.66
N LYS A 269 -9.79 22.59 -4.14
CA LYS A 269 -9.91 21.48 -5.12
C LYS A 269 -10.63 20.27 -4.54
N ASP A 270 -10.47 19.96 -3.26
CA ASP A 270 -11.21 18.87 -2.61
C ASP A 270 -12.71 19.19 -2.54
N ILE A 271 -13.05 20.41 -2.11
CA ILE A 271 -14.44 20.88 -2.05
C ILE A 271 -15.08 20.90 -3.44
N TYR A 272 -14.35 21.37 -4.47
CA TYR A 272 -14.84 21.37 -5.85
C TYR A 272 -15.14 19.95 -6.36
N ARG A 273 -14.28 18.97 -6.05
CA ARG A 273 -14.49 17.57 -6.45
C ARG A 273 -15.75 16.99 -5.82
N HIS A 274 -16.03 17.31 -4.55
CA HIS A 274 -17.23 16.85 -3.85
C HIS A 274 -18.52 17.30 -4.54
N HIS A 275 -18.59 18.59 -4.94
CA HIS A 275 -19.75 19.13 -5.65
C HIS A 275 -19.88 18.59 -7.07
N LYS A 276 -18.75 18.38 -7.76
CA LYS A 276 -18.75 17.77 -9.09
C LYS A 276 -19.24 16.32 -9.08
N SER A 277 -18.89 15.54 -8.06
CA SER A 277 -19.35 14.15 -7.91
C SER A 277 -20.81 14.03 -7.47
N SER A 278 -21.39 15.06 -6.84
CA SER A 278 -22.78 15.07 -6.38
C SER A 278 -23.76 15.58 -7.45
N SER A 279 -23.23 16.15 -8.54
CA SER A 279 -23.99 16.66 -9.69
C SER A 279 -24.03 15.70 -10.89
N SER A 280 -23.53 14.46 -10.72
CA SER A 280 -23.53 13.38 -11.71
C SER A 280 -24.35 12.20 -11.19
#